data_AF-A0A953I9J1-F1
#
_entry.id   AF-A0A953I9J1-F1
#
_cell.length_a   1.000
_cell.length_b   1.000
_cell.length_c   1.000
_cell.angle_alpha   90.00
_cell.angle_beta   90.00
_cell.angle_gamma   90.00
#
_symmetry.space_group_name_H-M   'P 1'
#
loop_
_entity.id
_entity.type
_entity.pdbx_description
1 polymer ?
#
loop_
_entity_poly.entity_id
_entity_poly.type
_entity_poly.pdbx_seq_one_letter_code
_entity_poly.pdbx_strand_id
1 'polypeptide(L)'
;MHAQRRSPDYTLMAVVALLLGIGIVMVYTSSTAIAEADFGNRYYFLVRQAIWVGIGLGAMAFFAGVNPWYWQKHSRTALLVAVVLLLLVLIPGIGISRLGARRWLGYGQLAFQPSEVAKFAYIMWLSSYLARHARDVTDFVRGLLPPVMVMGLLFGLIMLQ
;
A
#
# COMPACT_ATOMS: atom_id res chain seq x y z
N MET A 1 5.72 -13.65 -25.54
CA MET A 1 6.96 -12.93 -25.14
C MET A 1 7.28 -13.30 -23.69
N HIS A 2 8.25 -14.18 -23.47
CA HIS A 2 8.71 -14.53 -22.13
C HIS A 2 9.54 -13.37 -21.60
N ALA A 3 9.03 -12.65 -20.59
CA ALA A 3 9.79 -11.61 -19.91
C ALA A 3 11.05 -12.25 -19.31
N GLN A 4 12.21 -11.90 -19.86
CA GLN A 4 13.51 -12.36 -19.37
C GLN A 4 13.62 -11.94 -17.90
N ARG A 5 13.76 -12.92 -16.99
CA ARG A 5 13.94 -12.64 -15.55
C ARG A 5 15.29 -11.92 -15.39
N ARG A 6 15.27 -10.58 -15.32
CA ARG A 6 16.43 -9.82 -14.86
C ARG A 6 16.70 -10.25 -13.42
N SER A 7 17.97 -10.44 -13.09
CA SER A 7 18.40 -10.65 -11.71
C SER A 7 17.86 -9.53 -10.82
N PRO A 8 17.42 -9.83 -9.58
CA PRO A 8 17.05 -8.81 -8.62
C PRO A 8 18.16 -7.77 -8.46
N ASP A 9 17.78 -6.51 -8.26
CA ASP A 9 18.73 -5.46 -7.93
C ASP A 9 19.19 -5.63 -6.48
N TYR A 10 20.35 -6.24 -6.30
CA TYR A 10 20.93 -6.51 -4.99
C TYR A 10 21.28 -5.24 -4.23
N THR A 11 21.58 -4.13 -4.91
CA THR A 11 21.85 -2.84 -4.27
C THR A 11 20.57 -2.30 -3.65
N LEU A 12 19.46 -2.30 -4.38
CA LEU A 12 18.16 -1.88 -3.85
C LEU A 12 17.72 -2.78 -2.68
N MET A 13 17.90 -4.09 -2.79
CA MET A 13 17.59 -5.03 -1.70
C MET A 13 18.41 -4.74 -0.44
N ALA A 14 19.71 -4.46 -0.58
CA ALA A 14 20.58 -4.13 0.54
C ALA A 14 20.15 -2.82 1.22
N VAL A 15 19.79 -1.80 0.45
CA VAL A 15 19.28 -0.51 0.98
C VAL A 15 17.97 -0.73 1.73
N VAL A 16 17.03 -1.49 1.18
CA VAL A 16 15.76 -1.82 1.85
C VAL A 16 16.01 -2.58 3.15
N ALA A 17 16.90 -3.57 3.15
CA ALA A 17 17.24 -4.34 4.35
C ALA A 17 17.88 -3.45 5.44
N LEU A 18 18.77 -2.53 5.07
CA LEU A 18 19.39 -1.58 5.99
C LEU A 18 18.33 -0.66 6.62
N LEU A 19 17.46 -0.07 5.79
CA LEU A 19 16.40 0.83 6.26
C LEU A 19 15.38 0.10 7.17
N LEU A 20 15.05 -1.16 6.85
CA LEU A 20 14.22 -2.00 7.71
C LEU A 20 14.89 -2.25 9.07
N GLY A 21 16.19 -2.58 9.07
CA GLY A 21 16.96 -2.77 10.30
C GLY A 21 16.99 -1.52 11.18
N ILE A 22 17.28 -0.36 10.58
CA ILE A 22 17.24 0.93 11.28
C ILE A 22 15.84 1.19 11.84
N GLY A 23 14.79 0.96 11.05
CA GLY A 23 13.40 1.14 11.48
C GLY A 23 13.02 0.28 12.70
N ILE A 24 13.43 -1.00 12.71
CA ILE A 24 13.18 -1.91 13.83
C ILE A 24 13.88 -1.40 15.11
N VAL A 25 15.14 -0.98 15.01
CA VAL A 25 15.89 -0.41 16.13
C VAL A 25 15.18 0.83 16.67
N MET A 26 14.75 1.74 15.79
CA MET A 26 14.07 2.98 16.18
C MET A 26 12.72 2.74 16.86
N VAL A 27 11.93 1.74 16.42
CA VAL A 27 10.69 1.37 17.09
C VAL A 27 10.98 0.85 18.50
N TYR A 28 12.00 0.00 18.66
CA TYR A 28 12.38 -0.51 19.97
C TYR A 28 12.82 0.62 20.91
N THR A 29 13.71 1.51 20.48
CA THR A 29 14.26 2.55 21.36
C THR A 29 13.22 3.59 21.79
N SER A 30 12.31 3.98 20.88
CA SER A 30 11.31 5.02 21.16
C SER A 30 10.09 4.53 21.94
N SER A 31 9.77 3.24 21.84
CA SER A 31 8.48 2.72 22.30
C SER A 31 8.56 1.84 23.54
N THR A 32 9.75 1.52 24.05
CA THR A 32 9.95 0.63 25.23
C THR A 32 9.30 1.17 26.50
N ALA A 33 9.51 2.45 26.83
CA ALA A 33 8.94 3.06 28.03
C ALA A 33 7.40 3.05 28.02
N ILE A 34 6.80 3.33 26.86
CA ILE A 34 5.35 3.32 26.65
C ILE A 34 4.83 1.87 26.67
N ALA A 35 5.55 0.93 26.04
CA ALA A 35 5.16 -0.47 25.99
C ALA A 35 5.13 -1.12 27.37
N GLU A 36 6.09 -0.77 28.23
CA GLU A 36 6.15 -1.26 29.61
C GLU A 36 5.05 -0.64 30.48
N ALA A 37 4.80 0.67 30.33
CA ALA A 37 3.76 1.37 31.06
C ALA A 37 2.33 0.92 30.69
N ASP A 38 2.02 0.81 29.39
CA ASP A 38 0.65 0.58 28.91
C ASP A 38 0.30 -0.91 28.72
N PHE A 39 1.31 -1.75 28.45
CA PHE A 39 1.11 -3.16 28.08
C PHE A 39 1.87 -4.15 28.98
N GLY A 40 2.65 -3.67 29.96
CA GLY A 40 3.47 -4.52 30.84
C GLY A 40 4.53 -5.34 30.10
N ASN A 41 4.80 -5.04 28.83
CA ASN A 41 5.70 -5.79 27.98
C ASN A 41 6.48 -4.84 27.07
N ARG A 42 7.75 -4.58 27.42
CA ARG A 42 8.67 -3.73 26.67
C ARG A 42 8.86 -4.12 25.20
N TYR A 43 8.55 -5.37 24.82
CA TYR A 43 8.70 -5.88 23.46
C TYR A 43 7.42 -5.80 22.63
N TYR A 44 6.31 -5.29 23.18
CA TYR A 44 5.00 -5.28 22.51
C TYR A 44 5.06 -4.69 21.10
N PHE A 45 5.60 -3.47 20.95
CA PHE A 45 5.73 -2.83 19.63
C PHE A 45 6.78 -3.48 18.74
N LEU A 46 7.84 -4.06 19.32
CA LEU A 46 8.87 -4.78 18.57
C LEU A 46 8.31 -6.05 17.92
N VAL A 47 7.56 -6.86 18.68
CA VAL A 47 6.91 -8.07 18.16
C VAL A 47 5.92 -7.70 17.07
N ARG A 48 5.13 -6.65 17.27
CA ARG A 48 4.19 -6.15 16.26
C ARG A 48 4.90 -5.70 14.99
N GLN A 49 6.01 -4.97 15.11
CA GLN A 49 6.83 -4.56 13.97
C GLN A 49 7.40 -5.79 13.24
N ALA A 50 7.91 -6.78 13.96
CA ALA A 50 8.46 -8.00 13.38
C ALA A 50 7.41 -8.80 12.58
N ILE A 51 6.16 -8.89 13.08
CA ILE A 51 5.06 -9.53 12.35
C ILE A 51 4.79 -8.81 11.01
N TRP A 52 4.68 -7.47 11.03
CA TRP A 52 4.45 -6.70 9.81
C TRP A 52 5.62 -6.76 8.83
N VAL A 53 6.86 -6.79 9.32
CA VAL A 53 8.05 -7.01 8.50
C VAL A 53 8.00 -8.40 7.85
N GLY A 54 7.66 -9.45 8.62
CA GLY A 54 7.51 -10.81 8.10
C GLY A 54 6.45 -10.91 7.01
N ILE A 55 5.27 -10.32 7.22
CA ILE A 55 4.19 -10.25 6.22
C ILE A 55 4.66 -9.49 4.98
N GLY A 56 5.33 -8.34 5.16
CA GLY A 56 5.84 -7.52 4.07
C GLY A 56 6.89 -8.23 3.22
N LEU A 57 7.85 -8.91 3.86
CA LEU A 57 8.87 -9.70 3.16
C LEU A 57 8.26 -10.91 2.42
N GLY A 58 7.27 -11.57 3.03
CA GLY A 58 6.52 -12.65 2.39
C GLY A 58 5.76 -12.15 1.16
N ALA A 59 5.07 -11.00 1.27
CA ALA A 59 4.39 -10.37 0.15
C ALA A 59 5.38 -9.95 -0.95
N MET A 60 6.53 -9.38 -0.60
CA MET A 60 7.58 -9.04 -1.56
C MET A 60 8.08 -10.27 -2.31
N ALA A 61 8.41 -11.36 -1.62
CA ALA A 61 8.89 -12.60 -2.23
C ALA A 61 7.84 -13.22 -3.16
N PHE A 62 6.56 -13.22 -2.75
CA PHE A 62 5.45 -13.70 -3.57
C PHE A 62 5.28 -12.85 -4.83
N PHE A 63 5.18 -11.53 -4.69
CA PHE A 63 4.92 -10.63 -5.82
C PHE A 63 6.13 -10.45 -6.74
N ALA A 64 7.36 -10.65 -6.27
CA ALA A 64 8.56 -10.68 -7.11
C ALA A 64 8.52 -11.79 -8.18
N GLY A 65 7.80 -12.89 -7.91
CA GLY A 65 7.61 -13.98 -8.86
C GLY A 65 6.46 -13.77 -9.86
N VAL A 66 5.60 -12.77 -9.63
CA VAL A 66 4.39 -12.54 -10.45
C VAL A 66 4.75 -11.82 -11.74
N ASN A 67 4.22 -12.33 -12.86
CA ASN A 67 4.47 -11.76 -14.17
C ASN A 67 3.90 -10.31 -14.27
N PRO A 68 4.70 -9.30 -14.68
CA PRO A 68 4.24 -7.93 -14.91
C PRO A 68 2.98 -7.80 -15.78
N TRP A 69 2.80 -8.67 -16.77
CA TRP A 69 1.63 -8.67 -17.65
C TRP A 69 0.33 -9.02 -16.92
N TYR A 70 0.41 -9.82 -15.84
CA TYR A 70 -0.73 -10.12 -14.98
C TYR A 70 -1.26 -8.85 -14.31
N TRP A 71 -0.35 -8.02 -13.79
CA TRP A 71 -0.68 -6.75 -13.15
C TRP A 71 -1.31 -5.75 -14.13
N GLN A 72 -0.78 -5.68 -15.35
CA GLN A 72 -1.33 -4.81 -16.38
C GLN A 72 -2.76 -5.22 -16.76
N LYS A 73 -3.03 -6.53 -16.90
CA LYS A 73 -4.36 -7.07 -17.24
C LYS A 73 -5.40 -6.80 -16.16
N HIS A 74 -5.03 -6.95 -14.89
CA HIS A 74 -5.95 -6.79 -13.75
C HIS A 74 -5.96 -5.38 -13.14
N SER A 75 -5.26 -4.43 -13.76
CA SER A 75 -5.12 -3.06 -13.24
C SER A 75 -6.47 -2.34 -13.00
N ARG A 76 -7.45 -2.52 -13.89
CA ARG A 76 -8.82 -1.98 -13.71
C ARG A 76 -9.54 -2.64 -12.53
N THR A 77 -9.42 -3.95 -12.40
CA THR A 77 -10.00 -4.70 -11.28
C THR A 77 -9.38 -4.27 -9.95
N ALA A 78 -8.05 -4.11 -9.91
CA ALA A 78 -7.34 -3.64 -8.72
C ALA A 78 -7.81 -2.24 -8.30
N LEU A 79 -8.02 -1.33 -9.27
CA LEU A 79 -8.56 0.00 -9.00
C LEU A 79 -10.00 -0.06 -8.46
N LEU A 80 -10.86 -0.91 -9.03
CA LEU A 80 -12.24 -1.08 -8.55
C LEU A 80 -12.26 -1.64 -7.13
N VAL A 81 -11.44 -2.65 -6.84
CA VAL A 81 -11.29 -3.21 -5.49
C VAL A 81 -10.81 -2.12 -4.51
N ALA A 82 -9.85 -1.29 -4.90
CA ALA A 82 -9.40 -0.18 -4.06
C ALA A 82 -10.52 0.81 -3.75
N VAL A 83 -11.31 1.22 -4.75
CA VAL A 83 -12.47 2.12 -4.53
C VAL A 83 -13.47 1.48 -3.58
N VAL A 84 -13.78 0.19 -3.74
CA VAL A 84 -14.69 -0.53 -2.84
C VAL A 84 -14.14 -0.54 -1.41
N LEU A 85 -12.84 -0.81 -1.22
CA LEU A 85 -12.22 -0.79 0.11
C LEU A 85 -12.26 0.61 0.75
N LEU A 86 -12.04 1.67 -0.04
CA LEU A 86 -12.17 3.06 0.43
C LEU A 86 -13.61 3.40 0.84
N LEU A 87 -14.61 2.88 0.14
CA LEU A 87 -16.00 3.06 0.53
C LEU A 87 -16.35 2.27 1.80
N LEU A 88 -15.86 1.03 1.90
CA LEU A 88 -16.10 0.16 3.06
C LEU A 88 -15.57 0.76 4.36
N VAL A 89 -14.44 1.46 4.34
CA VAL A 89 -13.87 2.06 5.56
C VAL A 89 -14.69 3.23 6.10
N LEU A 90 -15.50 3.87 5.24
CA LEU A 90 -16.38 4.98 5.65
C LEU A 90 -17.62 4.47 6.39
N ILE A 91 -18.01 3.21 6.20
CA ILE A 91 -19.21 2.62 6.80
C ILE A 91 -19.02 2.48 8.32
N PRO A 92 -19.91 3.09 9.15
CA PRO A 92 -19.89 2.90 10.59
C PRO A 92 -20.04 1.41 10.94
N GLY A 93 -19.18 0.88 11.80
CA GLY A 93 -19.19 -0.52 12.22
C GLY A 93 -18.24 -1.43 11.45
N ILE A 94 -17.81 -1.04 10.23
CA ILE A 94 -16.76 -1.74 9.47
C ILE A 94 -15.42 -1.03 9.65
N GLY A 95 -15.39 0.29 9.43
CA GLY A 95 -14.20 1.11 9.63
C GLY A 95 -13.89 1.32 11.11
N ILE A 96 -12.64 1.05 11.50
CA ILE A 96 -12.14 1.35 12.84
C ILE A 96 -11.80 2.83 12.92
N SER A 97 -12.46 3.54 13.86
CA SER A 97 -12.13 4.91 14.18
C SER A 97 -10.94 4.97 15.14
N ARG A 98 -9.91 5.75 14.78
CA ARG A 98 -8.80 6.10 15.67
C ARG A 98 -8.57 7.61 15.55
N LEU A 99 -8.44 8.30 16.69
CA LEU A 99 -8.19 9.75 16.73
C LEU A 99 -9.24 10.57 15.94
N GLY A 100 -10.51 10.15 15.95
CA GLY A 100 -11.61 10.86 15.28
C GLY A 100 -11.77 10.56 13.78
N ALA A 101 -10.92 9.74 13.18
CA ALA A 101 -10.94 9.40 11.76
C ALA A 101 -11.13 7.89 11.53
N ARG A 102 -11.88 7.48 10.51
CA ARG A 102 -12.18 6.07 10.16
C ARG A 102 -11.35 5.62 8.97
N ARG A 103 -10.10 5.22 9.25
CA ARG A 103 -9.09 4.94 8.21
C ARG A 103 -8.68 3.48 8.11
N TRP A 104 -9.04 2.66 9.09
CA TRP A 104 -8.47 1.34 9.27
C TRP A 104 -9.53 0.25 9.08
N LEU A 105 -9.20 -0.77 8.29
CA LEU A 105 -9.96 -2.01 8.19
C LEU A 105 -9.16 -3.14 8.86
N GLY A 106 -9.84 -4.02 9.58
CA GLY A 106 -9.24 -5.21 10.19
C GLY A 106 -9.71 -5.44 11.62
N TYR A 107 -8.89 -6.13 12.40
CA TYR A 107 -9.23 -6.49 13.78
C TYR A 107 -8.00 -6.44 14.67
N GLY A 108 -8.14 -5.76 15.82
CA GLY A 108 -7.09 -5.65 16.83
C GLY A 108 -5.78 -5.06 16.27
N GLN A 109 -4.71 -5.86 16.32
CA GLN A 109 -3.36 -5.47 15.91
C GLN A 109 -3.12 -5.59 14.39
N LEU A 110 -3.93 -6.39 13.70
CA LEU A 110 -3.93 -6.60 12.25
C LEU A 110 -4.98 -5.71 11.62
N ALA A 111 -4.60 -4.44 11.43
CA ALA A 111 -5.38 -3.48 10.69
C ALA A 111 -4.55 -2.94 9.54
N PHE A 112 -5.15 -2.75 8.37
CA PHE A 112 -4.52 -2.14 7.21
C PHE A 112 -5.30 -0.90 6.77
N GLN A 113 -4.61 -0.01 6.08
CA GLN A 113 -5.20 1.23 5.58
C GLN A 113 -5.56 1.06 4.09
N PRO A 114 -6.85 1.19 3.70
CA PRO A 114 -7.26 1.07 2.30
C PRO A 114 -6.59 2.07 1.36
N SER A 115 -6.19 3.24 1.86
CA SER A 115 -5.46 4.26 1.08
C SER A 115 -4.11 3.77 0.57
N GLU A 116 -3.44 2.85 1.29
CA GLU A 116 -2.19 2.23 0.82
C GLU A 116 -2.46 1.37 -0.42
N VAL A 117 -3.51 0.53 -0.37
CA VAL A 117 -3.93 -0.29 -1.51
C VAL A 117 -4.33 0.59 -2.70
N ALA A 118 -5.03 1.69 -2.45
CA ALA A 118 -5.46 2.63 -3.48
C ALA A 118 -4.28 3.27 -4.23
N LYS A 119 -3.19 3.65 -3.54
CA LYS A 119 -1.99 4.19 -4.18
C LYS A 119 -1.38 3.18 -5.16
N PHE A 120 -1.19 1.93 -4.74
CA PHE A 120 -0.65 0.88 -5.60
C PHE A 120 -1.57 0.57 -6.79
N ALA A 121 -2.88 0.42 -6.53
CA ALA A 121 -3.86 0.16 -7.58
C ALA A 121 -3.93 1.29 -8.61
N TYR A 122 -3.84 2.55 -8.16
CA TYR A 122 -3.80 3.70 -9.04
C TYR A 122 -2.55 3.71 -9.92
N ILE A 123 -1.36 3.48 -9.37
CA ILE A 123 -0.11 3.43 -10.16
C ILE A 123 -0.17 2.32 -11.22
N MET A 124 -0.69 1.14 -10.86
CA MET A 124 -0.87 0.03 -11.81
C MET A 124 -1.85 0.38 -12.93
N TRP A 125 -2.98 1.01 -12.59
CA TRP A 125 -3.96 1.44 -13.57
C TRP A 125 -3.45 2.59 -14.44
N LEU A 126 -2.80 3.58 -13.85
CA LEU A 126 -2.24 4.74 -14.53
C LEU A 126 -1.18 4.33 -15.55
N SER A 127 -0.21 3.50 -15.14
CA SER A 127 0.81 2.97 -16.06
C SER A 127 0.19 2.19 -17.22
N SER A 128 -0.82 1.36 -16.93
CA SER A 128 -1.57 0.61 -17.95
C SER A 128 -2.39 1.52 -18.88
N TYR A 129 -2.98 2.59 -18.34
CA TYR A 129 -3.76 3.56 -19.08
C TYR A 129 -2.88 4.38 -20.02
N LEU A 130 -1.76 4.92 -19.52
CA LEU A 130 -0.81 5.71 -20.29
C LEU A 130 -0.15 4.87 -21.39
N ALA A 131 0.14 3.59 -21.13
CA ALA A 131 0.65 2.69 -22.16
C ALA A 131 -0.31 2.49 -23.35
N ARG A 132 -1.62 2.52 -23.11
CA ARG A 132 -2.66 2.38 -24.17
C ARG A 132 -2.97 3.68 -24.89
N HIS A 133 -2.89 4.81 -24.19
CA HIS A 133 -3.23 6.14 -24.71
C HIS A 133 -1.99 6.99 -24.99
N ALA A 134 -0.83 6.36 -25.20
CA ALA A 134 0.46 7.04 -25.33
C ALA A 134 0.46 8.16 -26.39
N ARG A 135 -0.34 8.01 -27.45
CA ARG A 135 -0.51 9.01 -28.52
C ARG A 135 -1.39 10.18 -28.14
N ASP A 136 -2.32 9.98 -27.20
CA ASP A 136 -3.30 10.98 -26.78
C ASP A 136 -2.83 11.75 -25.53
N VAL A 137 -1.68 11.38 -24.94
CA VAL A 137 -1.14 12.04 -23.72
C VAL A 137 -0.82 13.53 -23.96
N THR A 138 -0.54 13.92 -25.21
CA THR A 138 -0.34 15.33 -25.59
C THR A 138 -1.64 16.13 -25.51
N ASP A 139 -2.79 15.48 -25.61
CA ASP A 139 -4.10 16.12 -25.47
C ASP A 139 -4.54 16.09 -24.02
N PHE A 140 -4.60 17.27 -23.38
CA PHE A 140 -4.97 17.39 -21.98
C PHE A 140 -6.35 16.77 -21.68
N VAL A 141 -7.34 17.04 -22.53
CA VAL A 141 -8.73 16.60 -22.28
C VAL A 141 -8.92 15.09 -22.53
N ARG A 142 -8.28 14.54 -23.56
CA ARG A 142 -8.49 13.14 -23.96
C ARG A 142 -7.52 12.18 -23.27
N GLY A 143 -6.28 12.60 -23.04
CA GLY A 143 -5.25 11.79 -22.41
C GLY A 143 -5.11 12.01 -20.91
N LEU A 144 -5.04 13.25 -20.44
CA LEU A 144 -4.68 13.54 -19.04
C LEU A 144 -5.88 13.71 -18.10
N LEU A 145 -7.00 14.22 -18.60
CA LEU A 145 -8.19 14.47 -17.78
C LEU A 145 -8.74 13.20 -17.13
N PRO A 146 -8.88 12.04 -17.83
CA PRO A 146 -9.46 10.85 -17.20
C PRO A 146 -8.63 10.30 -16.03
N PRO A 147 -7.29 10.17 -16.11
CA PRO A 147 -6.48 9.82 -14.95
C PRO A 147 -6.57 10.80 -13.80
N VAL A 148 -6.57 12.10 -14.09
CA VAL A 148 -6.69 13.16 -13.06
C VAL A 148 -8.04 13.06 -12.35
N MET A 149 -9.13 12.79 -13.06
CA MET A 149 -10.44 12.59 -12.43
C MET A 149 -10.46 11.37 -11.51
N VAL A 150 -9.86 10.25 -11.93
CA VAL A 150 -9.73 9.06 -11.08
C VAL A 150 -8.89 9.36 -9.85
N MET A 151 -7.78 10.10 -10.00
CA MET A 151 -6.95 10.54 -8.89
C MET A 151 -7.74 11.42 -7.92
N GLY A 152 -8.49 12.39 -8.44
CA GLY A 152 -9.35 13.28 -7.66
C GLY A 152 -10.42 12.52 -6.88
N LEU A 153 -11.05 11.51 -7.49
CA LEU A 153 -11.99 10.63 -6.81
C LEU A 153 -11.32 9.87 -5.64
N LEU A 154 -10.19 9.23 -5.90
CA LEU A 154 -9.46 8.49 -4.85
C LEU A 154 -9.02 9.42 -3.73
N PHE A 155 -8.48 10.59 -4.07
CA PHE A 155 -8.06 11.58 -3.08
C PHE A 155 -9.25 12.11 -2.27
N GLY A 156 -10.39 12.39 -2.91
CA GLY A 156 -11.62 12.79 -2.24
C GLY A 156 -12.10 11.72 -1.25
N LEU A 157 -12.12 10.45 -1.66
CA LEU A 157 -12.45 9.32 -0.77
C LEU A 157 -11.44 9.17 0.38
N ILE A 158 -10.17 9.53 0.17
CA ILE A 158 -9.14 9.53 1.21
C ILE A 158 -9.29 10.71 2.17
N MET A 159 -9.74 11.86 1.71
CA MET A 159 -10.02 13.01 2.57
C MET A 159 -11.24 12.78 3.48
N LEU A 160 -12.18 11.93 3.06
CA LEU A 160 -13.39 11.63 3.83
C LEU A 160 -13.18 10.63 4.98
N GLN A 161 -12.05 9.92 5.02
CA GLN A 161 -11.74 8.87 6.02
C GLN A 161 -10.92 9.39 7.21
#